data_AF-A0A1K0G3V0-F1
#
_entry.id   AF-A0A1K0G3V0-F1
#
_cell.length_a   1.000
_cell.length_b   1.000
_cell.length_c   1.000
_cell.angle_alpha   90.00
_cell.angle_beta   90.00
_cell.angle_gamma   90.00
#
_symmetry.space_group_name_H-M   'P 1'
#
loop_
_entity.id
_entity.type
_entity.pdbx_description
1 polymer ?
#
loop_
_entity_poly.entity_id
_entity_poly.type
_entity_poly.pdbx_seq_one_letter_code
_entity_poly.pdbx_strand_id
1 'polypeptide(L)'
;MVSASASTSSLARQVGGLLLSSSRTAAAATPRIASTSHLTIVRHSHVGSTPLDLPASTSISILPFPPHPNPSRPLLPSLRHARSILVTGPKGSVVVPLHSCIKLSQSDSVISLSVKDSSQNKQRGTWGLTRSLLSNALHGVSEGHTLSLQLVGVGYRVSLEADPLPRRSKLDVALSGAKSFFLSEEAKRAEIEREEKVRAEAEKAGNVRLHIRLGYSHPVLLPVPWGIQVQIPQPNRIVLKGADKEQLGLFASQIRSWRKPEPYKGKGIFVDQETIRLKTTKKK
;
A
#
# COMPACT_ATOMS: atom_id res chain seq x y z
N MET A 1 35.33 0.19 -97.02
CA MET A 1 34.38 1.30 -96.84
C MET A 1 34.87 2.09 -95.62
N VAL A 2 35.81 3.02 -95.81
CA VAL A 2 35.60 4.50 -95.89
C VAL A 2 34.95 5.01 -94.61
N SER A 3 35.66 5.63 -93.66
CA SER A 3 36.01 7.08 -93.53
C SER A 3 36.16 7.33 -92.01
N ALA A 4 36.94 8.23 -91.40
CA ALA A 4 37.85 9.28 -91.83
C ALA A 4 38.81 9.64 -90.68
N SER A 5 39.91 10.26 -91.07
CA SER A 5 41.03 10.83 -90.34
C SER A 5 40.84 12.29 -89.92
N ALA A 6 41.48 12.74 -88.83
CA ALA A 6 42.26 14.00 -88.67
C ALA A 6 42.57 14.17 -87.15
N SER A 7 43.79 14.03 -86.61
CA SER A 7 45.03 14.83 -86.72
C SER A 7 44.92 16.28 -86.24
N THR A 8 45.52 16.59 -85.09
CA THR A 8 46.44 17.74 -84.92
C THR A 8 47.41 17.51 -83.75
N SER A 9 48.63 17.95 -84.00
CA SER A 9 49.87 17.86 -83.24
C SER A 9 50.09 19.05 -82.28
N SER A 10 50.84 18.88 -81.19
CA SER A 10 52.22 19.41 -81.08
C SER A 10 52.80 19.39 -79.66
N LEU A 11 54.10 19.08 -79.68
CA LEU A 11 55.20 19.14 -78.72
C LEU A 11 55.13 20.06 -77.47
N ALA A 12 55.34 19.40 -76.32
CA ALA A 12 56.42 19.59 -75.34
C ALA A 12 56.77 20.99 -74.80
N ARG A 13 56.67 21.11 -73.46
CA ARG A 13 57.74 21.72 -72.65
C ARG A 13 57.78 21.13 -71.24
N GLN A 14 58.84 20.36 -70.98
CA GLN A 14 59.33 20.03 -69.63
C GLN A 14 59.95 21.29 -69.01
N VAL A 15 59.88 21.45 -67.69
CA VAL A 15 61.01 21.36 -66.73
C VAL A 15 60.52 21.74 -65.32
N GLY A 16 60.83 20.88 -64.35
CA GLY A 16 61.01 21.19 -62.92
C GLY A 16 59.72 21.22 -62.08
N GLY A 17 59.59 20.54 -60.95
CA GLY A 17 60.52 19.74 -60.15
C GLY A 17 59.84 19.33 -58.83
N LEU A 18 60.43 18.33 -58.18
CA LEU A 18 60.16 17.84 -56.80
C LEU A 18 58.83 17.11 -56.54
N LEU A 19 58.87 15.79 -56.77
CA LEU A 19 57.99 14.80 -56.18
C LEU A 19 58.46 14.46 -54.76
N LEU A 20 57.61 14.70 -53.75
CA LEU A 20 57.62 13.90 -52.52
C LEU A 20 56.47 12.89 -52.57
N SER A 21 56.84 11.67 -52.23
CA SER A 21 56.08 10.42 -52.30
C SER A 21 54.81 10.42 -51.45
N SER A 22 53.70 9.97 -52.05
CA SER A 22 52.53 9.45 -51.35
C SER A 22 52.41 7.95 -51.61
N SER A 23 52.82 7.14 -50.65
CA SER A 23 52.39 5.75 -50.54
C SER A 23 51.28 5.67 -49.49
N ARG A 24 50.03 5.56 -49.95
CA ARG A 24 48.89 5.20 -49.10
C ARG A 24 49.04 3.74 -48.67
N THR A 25 49.43 3.50 -47.42
CA THR A 25 49.23 2.21 -46.78
C THR A 25 47.77 2.06 -46.39
N ALA A 26 47.08 1.11 -47.01
CA ALA A 26 45.75 0.68 -46.61
C ALA A 26 45.82 -0.01 -45.24
N ALA A 27 45.30 0.65 -44.20
CA ALA A 27 45.07 0.03 -42.89
C ALA A 27 43.61 -0.42 -42.82
N ALA A 28 43.42 -1.74 -42.68
CA ALA A 28 42.13 -2.38 -42.51
C ALA A 28 41.42 -1.84 -41.25
N ALA A 29 40.29 -1.17 -41.45
CA ALA A 29 39.39 -0.81 -40.35
C ALA A 29 38.65 -2.06 -39.91
N THR A 30 39.04 -2.62 -38.76
CA THR A 30 38.24 -3.59 -38.04
C THR A 30 36.92 -2.93 -37.62
N PRO A 31 35.75 -3.58 -37.76
CA PRO A 31 34.52 -3.03 -37.23
C PRO A 31 34.67 -3.02 -35.71
N ARG A 32 34.83 -1.82 -35.12
CA ARG A 32 34.60 -1.62 -33.70
C ARG A 32 33.15 -2.02 -33.45
N ILE A 33 32.95 -3.24 -32.97
CA ILE A 33 31.73 -3.63 -32.28
C ILE A 33 31.66 -2.69 -31.08
N ALA A 34 30.87 -1.63 -31.21
CA ALA A 34 30.53 -0.80 -30.08
C ALA A 34 29.78 -1.72 -29.11
N SER A 35 30.48 -2.21 -28.08
CA SER A 35 29.85 -2.83 -26.93
C SER A 35 28.99 -1.75 -26.30
N THR A 36 27.70 -1.74 -26.60
CA THR A 36 26.74 -0.99 -25.81
C THR A 36 26.75 -1.63 -24.43
N SER A 37 27.57 -1.10 -23.53
CA SER A 37 27.44 -1.40 -22.11
C SER A 37 26.06 -0.90 -21.71
N HIS A 38 25.11 -1.81 -21.61
CA HIS A 38 23.87 -1.55 -20.91
C HIS A 38 24.28 -1.28 -19.45
N LEU A 39 24.56 -0.01 -19.13
CA LEU A 39 24.57 0.46 -17.76
C LEU A 39 23.20 0.07 -17.22
N THR A 40 23.17 -0.96 -16.38
CA THR A 40 21.95 -1.40 -15.73
C THR A 40 21.56 -0.29 -14.77
N ILE A 41 20.79 0.68 -15.25
CA ILE A 41 20.21 1.73 -14.41
C ILE A 41 19.45 0.98 -13.31
N VAL A 42 19.98 1.02 -12.09
CA VAL A 42 19.38 0.33 -10.96
C VAL A 42 18.00 0.94 -10.75
N ARG A 43 16.96 0.16 -11.06
CA ARG A 43 15.58 0.63 -10.99
C ARG A 43 15.15 0.70 -9.53
N HIS A 44 15.31 1.86 -8.91
CA HIS A 44 14.78 2.09 -7.58
C HIS A 44 13.25 2.31 -7.61
N SER A 45 12.56 2.12 -6.48
CA SER A 45 11.15 2.44 -6.37
C SER A 45 11.02 3.90 -5.94
N HIS A 46 10.31 4.72 -6.73
CA HIS A 46 10.14 6.14 -6.42
C HIS A 46 9.41 6.34 -5.09
N VAL A 47 8.34 5.57 -4.85
CA VAL A 47 7.58 5.61 -3.60
C VAL A 47 8.44 5.17 -2.40
N GLY A 48 9.18 4.06 -2.53
CA GLY A 48 9.99 3.55 -1.42
C GLY A 48 11.21 4.40 -1.10
N SER A 49 11.81 5.08 -2.09
CA SER A 49 12.97 5.95 -1.87
C SER A 49 12.65 7.27 -1.20
N THR A 50 11.37 7.68 -1.20
CA THR A 50 10.99 8.91 -0.48
C THR A 50 11.12 8.71 1.03
N PRO A 51 11.83 9.60 1.73
CA PRO A 51 11.92 9.57 3.18
C PRO A 51 10.54 9.85 3.83
N LEU A 52 10.39 9.46 5.09
CA LEU A 52 9.22 9.71 5.91
C LEU A 52 9.59 10.59 7.09
N ASP A 53 8.82 11.64 7.31
CA ASP A 53 9.01 12.53 8.44
C ASP A 53 8.41 11.90 9.71
N LEU A 54 9.18 11.93 10.80
CA LEU A 54 8.74 11.47 12.11
C LEU A 54 8.18 12.65 12.91
N PRO A 55 6.86 12.71 13.16
CA PRO A 55 6.32 13.70 14.08
C PRO A 55 6.74 13.36 15.52
N ALA A 56 7.10 14.38 16.30
CA ALA A 56 7.60 14.22 17.68
C ALA A 56 6.61 13.53 18.63
N SER A 57 5.34 13.47 18.28
CA SER A 57 4.28 12.77 19.02
C SER A 57 4.32 11.25 18.87
N THR A 58 5.11 10.72 17.95
CA THR A 58 5.10 9.29 17.58
C THR A 58 6.43 8.62 17.82
N SER A 59 6.40 7.35 18.24
CA SER A 59 7.59 6.53 18.42
C SER A 59 7.46 5.20 17.69
N ILE A 60 8.60 4.69 17.21
CA ILE A 60 8.67 3.44 16.44
C ILE A 60 9.55 2.44 17.17
N SER A 61 9.06 1.20 17.31
CA SER A 61 9.85 0.08 17.80
C SER A 61 9.78 -1.09 16.81
N ILE A 62 10.92 -1.74 16.58
CA ILE A 62 10.98 -2.94 15.74
C ILE A 62 10.77 -4.14 16.65
N LEU A 63 9.71 -4.89 16.39
CA LEU A 63 9.36 -6.11 17.09
C LEU A 63 10.01 -7.32 16.40
N PRO A 64 10.53 -8.28 17.17
CA PRO A 64 11.25 -9.44 16.61
C PRO A 64 10.32 -10.48 15.95
N PHE A 65 9.01 -10.39 16.18
CA PHE A 65 8.04 -11.36 15.68
C PHE A 65 7.32 -10.87 14.40
N PRO A 66 6.93 -11.80 13.52
CA PRO A 66 6.10 -11.49 12.35
C PRO A 66 4.64 -11.27 12.77
N PRO A 67 3.87 -10.46 12.02
CA PRO A 67 2.44 -10.32 12.28
C PRO A 67 1.72 -11.63 11.98
N HIS A 68 1.01 -12.18 12.96
CA HIS A 68 0.30 -13.46 12.83
C HIS A 68 -1.22 -13.26 12.94
N PRO A 69 -2.02 -13.62 11.91
CA PRO A 69 -3.47 -13.52 11.99
C PRO A 69 -4.17 -14.66 12.76
N ASN A 70 -3.50 -15.81 12.99
CA ASN A 70 -4.05 -16.93 13.77
C ASN A 70 -2.93 -17.78 14.41
N PRO A 71 -2.67 -17.65 15.73
CA PRO A 71 -1.53 -18.29 16.39
C PRO A 71 -1.48 -19.82 16.24
N SER A 72 -2.61 -20.47 15.93
CA SER A 72 -2.68 -21.94 15.78
C SER A 72 -2.16 -22.47 14.44
N ARG A 73 -1.86 -21.62 13.45
CA ARG A 73 -1.37 -22.05 12.13
C ARG A 73 0.13 -21.76 12.02
N PRO A 74 0.98 -22.71 11.59
CA PRO A 74 2.39 -22.42 11.38
C PRO A 74 2.56 -21.36 10.29
N LEU A 75 3.54 -20.48 10.49
CA LEU A 75 3.89 -19.44 9.52
C LEU A 75 4.45 -20.05 8.24
N LEU A 76 4.22 -19.36 7.11
CA LEU A 76 4.86 -19.75 5.87
C LEU A 76 6.39 -19.64 6.00
N PRO A 77 7.16 -20.55 5.37
CA PRO A 77 8.62 -20.51 5.35
C PRO A 77 9.25 -19.15 5.06
N SER A 78 8.64 -18.37 4.17
CA SER A 78 9.09 -17.03 3.79
C SER A 78 8.98 -15.99 4.90
N LEU A 79 8.03 -16.17 5.83
CA LEU A 79 7.75 -15.23 6.92
C LEU A 79 8.52 -15.56 8.22
N ARG A 80 9.32 -16.64 8.24
CA ARG A 80 10.08 -17.04 9.43
C ARG A 80 11.03 -15.96 9.95
N HIS A 81 11.57 -15.13 9.06
CA HIS A 81 12.47 -14.02 9.39
C HIS A 81 11.79 -12.65 9.27
N ALA A 82 10.48 -12.63 9.06
CA ALA A 82 9.75 -11.38 9.02
C ALA A 82 9.63 -10.81 10.44
N ARG A 83 9.74 -9.49 10.52
CA ARG A 83 9.62 -8.70 11.72
C ARG A 83 8.35 -7.86 11.63
N SER A 84 8.04 -7.13 12.68
CA SER A 84 6.98 -6.12 12.64
C SER A 84 7.49 -4.80 13.18
N ILE A 85 6.88 -3.71 12.73
CA ILE A 85 7.14 -2.36 13.20
C ILE A 85 5.92 -1.94 14.00
N LEU A 86 6.09 -1.62 15.28
CA LEU A 86 5.06 -1.03 16.11
C LEU A 86 5.22 0.49 16.08
N VAL A 87 4.23 1.16 15.52
CA VAL A 87 4.11 2.62 15.52
C VAL A 87 3.15 3.00 16.64
N THR A 88 3.63 3.81 17.58
CA THR A 88 2.84 4.26 18.74
C THR A 88 2.74 5.79 18.75
N GLY A 89 1.67 6.30 19.35
CA GLY A 89 1.44 7.73 19.51
C GLY A 89 0.05 8.00 20.08
N PRO A 90 -0.46 9.24 19.98
CA PRO A 90 -1.58 9.70 20.81
C PRO A 90 -2.91 9.01 20.50
N LYS A 91 -3.18 8.62 19.25
CA LYS A 91 -4.47 8.04 18.84
C LYS A 91 -4.51 6.51 18.90
N GLY A 92 -3.41 5.88 19.32
CA GLY A 92 -3.32 4.43 19.49
C GLY A 92 -2.00 3.88 18.97
N SER A 93 -2.00 2.58 18.67
CA SER A 93 -0.85 1.90 18.09
C SER A 93 -1.24 1.09 16.86
N VAL A 94 -0.33 1.02 15.88
CA VAL A 94 -0.52 0.29 14.62
C VAL A 94 0.70 -0.58 14.37
N VAL A 95 0.46 -1.84 14.01
CA VAL A 95 1.51 -2.82 13.68
C VAL A 95 1.64 -2.94 12.17
N VAL A 96 2.83 -2.70 11.65
CA VAL A 96 3.15 -2.80 10.22
C VAL A 96 4.05 -4.02 9.96
N PRO A 97 3.74 -4.87 8.96
CA PRO A 97 4.62 -5.98 8.57
C PRO A 97 5.96 -5.48 8.00
N LEU A 98 7.06 -6.03 8.50
CA LEU A 98 8.40 -5.77 7.97
C LEU A 98 9.03 -7.05 7.41
N HIS A 99 9.23 -7.07 6.10
CA HIS A 99 9.86 -8.22 5.45
C HIS A 99 11.38 -8.21 5.63
N SER A 100 12.00 -9.40 5.64
CA SER A 100 13.45 -9.59 5.85
C SER A 100 14.38 -8.95 4.80
N CYS A 101 13.84 -8.55 3.65
CA CYS A 101 14.59 -7.89 2.58
C CYS A 101 14.72 -6.37 2.76
N ILE A 102 13.98 -5.78 3.70
CA ILE A 102 13.95 -4.33 3.93
C ILE A 102 14.80 -4.01 5.16
N LYS A 103 15.63 -2.96 5.03
CA LYS A 103 16.39 -2.34 6.11
C LYS A 103 15.78 -0.96 6.39
N LEU A 104 15.54 -0.68 7.66
CA LEU A 104 15.05 0.61 8.13
C LEU A 104 16.22 1.37 8.76
N SER A 105 16.47 2.59 8.28
CA SER A 105 17.43 3.53 8.87
C SER A 105 16.65 4.69 9.46
N GLN A 106 16.74 4.84 10.79
CA GLN A 106 16.07 5.88 11.55
C GLN A 106 17.11 6.94 11.94
N SER A 107 16.92 8.18 11.49
CA SER A 107 17.51 9.36 12.11
C SER A 107 16.44 10.09 12.93
N ASP A 108 16.85 11.02 13.80
CA ASP A 108 15.97 11.64 14.81
C ASP A 108 14.70 12.27 14.24
N SER A 109 14.73 12.78 13.00
CA SER A 109 13.60 13.42 12.32
C SER A 109 13.09 12.69 11.08
N VAL A 110 13.89 11.79 10.49
CA VAL A 110 13.60 11.20 9.18
C VAL A 110 13.82 9.69 9.19
N ILE A 111 12.91 8.95 8.57
CA ILE A 111 13.04 7.52 8.31
C ILE A 111 13.29 7.29 6.84
N SER A 112 14.32 6.50 6.54
CA SER A 112 14.56 5.98 5.20
C SER A 112 14.49 4.45 5.18
N LEU A 113 13.85 3.92 4.14
CA LEU A 113 13.76 2.49 3.88
C LEU A 113 14.70 2.14 2.73
N SER A 114 15.48 1.08 2.91
CA SER A 114 16.34 0.52 1.86
C SER A 114 16.11 -0.96 1.68
N VAL A 115 16.49 -1.48 0.52
CA VAL A 115 16.28 -2.88 0.12
C VAL A 115 17.64 -3.53 -0.08
N LYS A 116 17.75 -4.84 0.19
CA LYS A 116 18.96 -5.63 -0.09
C LYS A 116 19.33 -5.59 -1.58
N ASP A 117 18.42 -6.03 -2.45
CA ASP A 117 18.64 -6.07 -3.90
C ASP A 117 17.58 -5.25 -4.65
N SER A 118 17.98 -4.08 -5.14
CA SER A 118 17.08 -3.23 -5.93
C SER A 118 16.87 -3.74 -7.36
N SER A 119 17.55 -4.81 -7.81
CA SER A 119 17.27 -5.41 -9.13
C SER A 119 16.00 -6.27 -9.10
N GLN A 120 15.70 -6.91 -7.97
CA GLN A 120 14.57 -7.85 -7.88
C GLN A 120 13.23 -7.12 -7.79
N ASN A 121 12.33 -7.40 -8.74
CA ASN A 121 11.00 -6.76 -8.80
C ASN A 121 10.17 -6.97 -7.52
N LYS A 122 10.19 -8.18 -6.96
CA LYS A 122 9.47 -8.50 -5.71
C LYS A 122 9.94 -7.63 -4.53
N GLN A 123 11.26 -7.43 -4.39
CA GLN A 123 11.79 -6.61 -3.29
C GLN A 123 11.45 -5.12 -3.48
N ARG A 124 11.56 -4.62 -4.72
CA ARG A 124 11.12 -3.25 -5.07
C ARG A 124 9.63 -3.01 -4.79
N GLY A 125 8.77 -3.96 -5.12
CA GLY A 125 7.33 -3.89 -4.82
C GLY A 125 7.06 -3.86 -3.32
N THR A 126 7.74 -4.75 -2.57
CA THR A 126 7.64 -4.81 -1.10
C THR A 126 8.10 -3.49 -0.46
N TRP A 127 9.18 -2.89 -0.97
CA TRP A 127 9.72 -1.62 -0.49
C TRP A 127 8.71 -0.47 -0.56
N GLY A 128 8.08 -0.27 -1.72
CA GLY A 128 7.05 0.76 -1.90
C GLY A 128 5.79 0.50 -1.05
N LEU A 129 5.41 -0.77 -0.90
CA LEU A 129 4.29 -1.17 -0.04
C LEU A 129 4.57 -0.86 1.43
N THR A 130 5.70 -1.33 1.97
CA THR A 130 6.06 -1.11 3.37
C THR A 130 6.19 0.38 3.69
N ARG A 131 6.75 1.18 2.77
CA ARG A 131 6.79 2.65 2.90
C ARG A 131 5.37 3.22 3.03
N SER A 132 4.47 2.83 2.13
CA SER A 132 3.08 3.33 2.13
C SER A 132 2.33 2.94 3.40
N LEU A 133 2.51 1.70 3.88
CA LEU A 133 1.92 1.24 5.14
C LEU A 133 2.45 2.05 6.34
N LEU A 134 3.76 2.28 6.41
CA LEU A 134 4.38 3.07 7.48
C LEU A 134 3.88 4.52 7.47
N SER A 135 3.81 5.14 6.29
CA SER A 135 3.28 6.50 6.13
C SER A 135 1.82 6.62 6.59
N ASN A 136 0.97 5.67 6.21
CA ASN A 136 -0.42 5.62 6.66
C ASN A 136 -0.53 5.41 8.18
N ALA A 137 0.34 4.57 8.76
CA ALA A 137 0.39 4.33 10.20
C ALA A 137 0.83 5.58 10.97
N LEU A 138 1.89 6.27 10.55
CA LEU A 138 2.36 7.52 11.18
C LEU A 138 1.27 8.60 11.15
N HIS A 139 0.66 8.84 9.99
CA HIS A 139 -0.43 9.81 9.88
C HIS A 139 -1.65 9.39 10.72
N GLY A 140 -1.99 8.09 10.73
CA GLY A 140 -3.12 7.57 11.50
C GLY A 140 -2.94 7.64 13.02
N VAL A 141 -1.74 7.39 13.51
CA VAL A 141 -1.45 7.43 14.95
C VAL A 141 -1.28 8.88 15.46
N SER A 142 -0.79 9.78 14.61
CA SER A 142 -0.66 11.22 14.92
C SER A 142 -2.00 11.96 14.76
N GLU A 143 -2.55 11.97 13.55
CA GLU A 143 -3.73 12.76 13.16
C GLU A 143 -5.02 11.95 13.05
N GLY A 144 -4.94 10.64 12.83
CA GLY A 144 -6.12 9.77 12.68
C GLY A 144 -6.75 9.88 11.29
N HIS A 145 -7.29 8.77 10.82
CA HIS A 145 -8.04 8.73 9.56
C HIS A 145 -9.52 8.97 9.83
N THR A 146 -10.16 9.71 8.93
CA THR A 146 -11.60 9.94 8.95
C THR A 146 -12.20 9.50 7.62
N LEU A 147 -13.23 8.66 7.65
CA LEU A 147 -14.03 8.30 6.48
C LEU A 147 -15.49 8.66 6.72
N SER A 148 -16.11 9.33 5.77
CA SER A 148 -17.52 9.68 5.85
C SER A 148 -18.34 8.81 4.92
N LEU A 149 -19.50 8.32 5.37
CA LEU A 149 -20.46 7.63 4.53
C LEU A 149 -21.77 8.41 4.48
N GLN A 150 -22.33 8.52 3.27
CA GLN A 150 -23.60 9.18 3.04
C GLN A 150 -24.64 8.18 2.54
N LEU A 151 -25.79 8.16 3.19
CA LEU A 151 -26.93 7.34 2.81
C LEU A 151 -27.89 8.16 1.96
N VAL A 152 -28.14 7.71 0.73
CA VAL A 152 -29.08 8.33 -0.20
C VAL A 152 -30.24 7.37 -0.43
N GLY A 153 -31.44 7.77 -0.02
CA GLY A 153 -32.65 6.98 -0.18
C GLY A 153 -33.76 7.42 0.76
N VAL A 154 -35.01 7.27 0.34
CA VAL A 154 -36.16 7.54 1.20
C VAL A 154 -36.21 6.49 2.30
N GLY A 155 -36.27 6.95 3.56
CA GLY A 155 -36.30 6.08 4.74
C GLY A 155 -34.96 5.44 5.11
N TYR A 156 -33.86 5.83 4.44
CA TYR A 156 -32.53 5.34 4.79
C TYR A 156 -32.02 6.13 6.00
N ARG A 157 -31.67 5.43 7.08
CA ARG A 157 -31.21 6.06 8.33
C ARG A 157 -30.39 5.10 9.18
N VAL A 158 -29.56 5.66 10.05
CA VAL A 158 -28.63 4.92 10.90
C VAL A 158 -28.72 5.43 12.33
N SER A 159 -28.62 4.51 13.29
CA SER A 159 -28.51 4.79 14.71
C SER A 159 -27.43 3.92 15.35
N LEU A 160 -26.79 4.42 16.40
CA LEU A 160 -25.89 3.63 17.25
C LEU A 160 -26.73 2.98 18.36
N GLU A 161 -26.48 1.70 18.59
CA GLU A 161 -27.11 0.91 19.65
C GLU A 161 -26.02 0.12 20.38
N ALA A 162 -26.21 -0.15 21.67
CA ALA A 162 -25.33 -1.08 22.39
C ALA A 162 -25.48 -2.50 21.82
N ASP A 163 -24.37 -3.22 21.67
CA ASP A 163 -24.41 -4.60 21.21
C ASP A 163 -24.69 -5.54 22.39
N PRO A 164 -25.81 -6.31 22.41
CA PRO A 164 -26.12 -7.24 23.50
C PRO A 164 -25.16 -8.42 23.58
N LEU A 165 -24.44 -8.74 22.50
CA LEU A 165 -23.49 -9.86 22.44
C LEU A 165 -22.14 -9.35 21.90
N PRO A 166 -21.25 -8.86 22.79
CA PRO A 166 -19.98 -8.31 22.35
C PRO A 166 -19.14 -9.36 21.65
N ARG A 167 -18.54 -8.98 20.51
CA ARG A 167 -17.68 -9.87 19.74
C ARG A 167 -16.41 -10.19 20.54
N ARG A 168 -16.13 -11.48 20.68
CA ARG A 168 -14.80 -11.96 21.11
C ARG A 168 -13.79 -11.67 20.01
N SER A 169 -12.57 -11.28 20.38
CA SER A 169 -11.49 -11.13 19.43
C SER A 169 -11.17 -12.49 18.78
N LYS A 170 -10.61 -12.50 17.56
CA LYS A 170 -10.20 -13.77 16.92
C LYS A 170 -9.18 -14.53 17.77
N LEU A 171 -8.38 -13.80 18.55
CA LEU A 171 -7.40 -14.38 19.46
C LEU A 171 -8.10 -14.96 20.70
N ASP A 172 -9.10 -14.28 21.28
CA ASP A 172 -9.94 -14.83 22.37
C ASP A 172 -10.62 -16.15 21.95
N VAL A 173 -11.11 -16.22 20.70
CA VAL A 173 -11.70 -17.43 20.12
C VAL A 173 -10.64 -18.53 19.96
N ALA A 174 -9.41 -18.17 19.60
CA ALA A 174 -8.30 -19.12 19.48
C ALA A 174 -7.82 -19.64 20.85
N LEU A 175 -7.73 -18.78 21.87
CA LEU A 175 -7.35 -19.14 23.23
C LEU A 175 -8.43 -19.93 23.97
N SER A 176 -9.71 -19.55 23.80
CA SER A 176 -10.84 -20.30 24.37
C SER A 176 -11.11 -21.63 23.66
N GLY A 177 -10.58 -21.81 22.45
CA GLY A 177 -10.64 -23.07 21.73
C GLY A 177 -9.76 -24.13 22.38
N ALA A 178 -10.26 -25.36 22.50
CA ALA A 178 -9.51 -26.49 23.05
C ALA A 178 -8.18 -26.78 22.32
N LYS A 179 -7.93 -26.21 21.13
CA LYS A 179 -6.72 -26.47 20.32
C LYS A 179 -5.47 -25.65 20.72
N SER A 180 -5.48 -24.95 21.84
CA SER A 180 -4.35 -24.15 22.35
C SER A 180 -3.18 -24.97 22.93
N PHE A 181 -3.21 -26.30 22.76
CA PHE A 181 -2.25 -27.27 23.32
C PHE A 181 -0.77 -27.09 22.90
N PHE A 182 -0.44 -26.26 21.91
CA PHE A 182 0.91 -26.14 21.36
C PHE A 182 1.74 -24.94 21.85
N LEU A 183 1.18 -24.03 22.66
CA LEU A 183 1.92 -22.89 23.23
C LEU A 183 2.52 -23.26 24.60
N SER A 184 3.72 -22.78 24.90
CA SER A 184 4.27 -22.83 26.27
C SER A 184 3.43 -21.96 27.20
N GLU A 185 3.34 -22.32 28.49
CA GLU A 185 2.54 -21.57 29.47
C GLU A 185 2.94 -20.10 29.59
N GLU A 186 4.24 -19.79 29.42
CA GLU A 186 4.75 -18.42 29.39
C GLU A 186 4.28 -17.65 28.15
N ALA A 187 4.31 -18.28 26.97
CA ALA A 187 3.82 -17.68 25.74
C ALA A 187 2.30 -17.44 25.80
N LYS A 188 1.54 -18.37 26.40
CA LYS A 188 0.10 -18.18 26.66
C LYS A 188 -0.15 -16.97 27.57
N ARG A 189 0.58 -16.84 28.67
CA ARG A 189 0.43 -15.71 29.62
C ARG A 189 0.78 -14.36 29.00
N ALA A 190 1.87 -14.30 28.22
CA ALA A 190 2.26 -13.08 27.52
C ALA A 190 1.21 -12.66 26.46
N GLU A 191 0.61 -13.62 25.77
CA GLU A 191 -0.46 -13.35 24.79
C GLU A 191 -1.74 -12.88 25.49
N ILE A 192 -2.10 -13.47 26.64
CA ILE A 192 -3.23 -13.04 27.48
C ILE A 192 -3.02 -11.61 27.98
N GLU A 193 -1.84 -11.27 28.51
CA GLU A 193 -1.54 -9.91 29.01
C GLU A 193 -1.57 -8.87 27.88
N ARG A 194 -1.14 -9.27 26.67
CA ARG A 194 -1.22 -8.45 25.46
C ARG A 194 -2.67 -8.20 25.06
N GLU A 195 -3.49 -9.24 25.05
CA GLU A 195 -4.92 -9.15 24.78
C GLU A 195 -5.66 -8.31 25.82
N GLU A 196 -5.33 -8.45 27.11
CA GLU A 196 -5.92 -7.64 28.18
C GLU A 196 -5.61 -6.16 28.00
N LYS A 197 -4.39 -5.79 27.57
CA LYS A 197 -4.04 -4.40 27.24
C LYS A 197 -4.84 -3.89 26.03
N VAL A 198 -4.91 -4.68 24.95
CA VAL A 198 -5.71 -4.34 23.75
C VAL A 198 -7.21 -4.24 24.09
N ARG A 199 -7.69 -5.11 24.98
CA ARG A 199 -9.07 -5.15 25.47
C ARG A 199 -9.37 -3.97 26.37
N ALA A 200 -8.47 -3.58 27.27
CA ALA A 200 -8.62 -2.38 28.09
C ALA A 200 -8.65 -1.10 27.24
N GLU A 201 -7.94 -1.08 26.10
CA GLU A 201 -8.02 0.00 25.11
C GLU A 201 -9.31 -0.06 24.28
N ALA A 202 -9.79 -1.25 23.93
CA ALA A 202 -11.02 -1.46 23.16
C ALA A 202 -12.30 -1.22 23.99
N GLU A 203 -12.30 -1.57 25.28
CA GLU A 203 -13.43 -1.36 26.20
C GLU A 203 -13.72 0.14 26.40
N LYS A 204 -12.71 1.01 26.25
CA LYS A 204 -12.91 2.47 26.21
C LYS A 204 -13.77 2.93 25.02
N ALA A 205 -13.88 2.14 23.95
CA ALA A 205 -14.68 2.47 22.77
C ALA A 205 -16.15 2.01 22.85
N GLY A 206 -16.51 1.20 23.86
CA GLY A 206 -17.85 0.65 24.03
C GLY A 206 -18.22 -0.39 22.96
N ASN A 207 -18.90 -1.47 23.38
CA ASN A 207 -19.42 -2.46 22.45
C ASN A 207 -20.68 -1.91 21.76
N VAL A 208 -20.48 -1.24 20.63
CA VAL A 208 -21.53 -0.55 19.88
C VAL A 208 -21.76 -1.26 18.54
N ARG A 209 -23.03 -1.32 18.13
CA ARG A 209 -23.46 -1.76 16.80
C ARG A 209 -24.21 -0.66 16.07
N LEU A 210 -24.08 -0.66 14.76
CA LEU A 210 -24.86 0.15 13.85
C LEU A 210 -26.18 -0.54 13.56
N HIS A 211 -27.28 0.13 13.89
CA HIS A 211 -28.63 -0.24 13.47
C HIS A 211 -28.98 0.59 12.22
N ILE A 212 -28.98 -0.08 11.06
CA ILE A 212 -29.13 0.56 9.74
C ILE A 212 -30.47 0.15 9.12
N ARG A 213 -31.27 1.14 8.71
CA ARG A 213 -32.49 0.93 7.93
C ARG A 213 -32.22 1.34 6.48
N LEU A 214 -32.34 0.39 5.56
CA LEU A 214 -32.01 0.55 4.13
C LEU A 214 -33.14 0.07 3.20
N GLY A 215 -34.39 0.05 3.70
CA GLY A 215 -35.53 -0.51 2.94
C GLY A 215 -35.53 -2.04 2.83
N TYR A 216 -34.84 -2.74 3.74
CA TYR A 216 -35.02 -4.18 3.96
C TYR A 216 -36.14 -4.41 4.99
N SER A 217 -36.77 -5.59 4.97
CA SER A 217 -37.81 -5.95 5.93
C SER A 217 -37.30 -5.98 7.38
N HIS A 218 -36.05 -6.37 7.58
CA HIS A 218 -35.36 -6.37 8.88
C HIS A 218 -34.27 -5.28 8.93
N PRO A 219 -33.97 -4.72 10.11
CA PRO A 219 -32.81 -3.84 10.27
C PRO A 219 -31.50 -4.60 10.04
N VAL A 220 -30.53 -3.92 9.45
CA VAL A 220 -29.17 -4.42 9.32
C VAL A 220 -28.41 -4.01 10.58
N LEU A 221 -27.95 -5.01 11.35
CA LEU A 221 -27.17 -4.81 12.56
C LEU A 221 -25.69 -5.11 12.25
N LEU A 222 -24.84 -4.09 12.32
CA LEU A 222 -23.41 -4.21 12.06
C LEU A 222 -22.61 -3.79 13.30
N PRO A 223 -21.95 -4.73 13.99
CA PRO A 223 -21.09 -4.37 15.12
C PRO A 223 -19.82 -3.67 14.64
N VAL A 224 -19.42 -2.65 15.39
CA VAL A 224 -18.23 -1.84 15.13
C VAL A 224 -17.00 -2.63 15.55
N PRO A 225 -15.95 -2.74 14.71
CA PRO A 225 -14.73 -3.44 15.10
C PRO A 225 -13.87 -2.56 16.03
N TRP A 226 -12.98 -3.20 16.80
CA TRP A 226 -12.11 -2.53 17.77
C TRP A 226 -11.26 -1.42 17.15
N GLY A 227 -10.99 -0.34 17.90
CA GLY A 227 -10.17 0.77 17.43
C GLY A 227 -10.84 1.73 16.43
N ILE A 228 -12.11 1.48 16.05
CA ILE A 228 -12.90 2.40 15.23
C ILE A 228 -13.94 3.10 16.11
N GLN A 229 -13.95 4.43 16.04
CA GLN A 229 -15.00 5.26 16.62
C GLN A 229 -16.00 5.64 15.52
N VAL A 230 -17.29 5.51 15.84
CA VAL A 230 -18.36 5.88 14.91
C VAL A 230 -19.15 7.05 15.46
N GLN A 231 -19.32 8.07 14.64
CA GLN A 231 -20.12 9.25 14.94
C GLN A 231 -21.25 9.36 13.91
N ILE A 232 -22.46 9.67 14.36
CA ILE A 232 -23.62 9.90 13.49
C ILE A 232 -24.05 11.36 13.67
N PRO A 233 -23.43 12.32 12.96
CA PRO A 233 -23.84 13.73 13.04
C PRO A 233 -25.24 13.95 12.49
N GLN A 234 -25.66 13.14 11.52
CA GLN A 234 -27.00 13.17 10.92
C GLN A 234 -27.47 11.73 10.71
N PRO A 235 -28.78 11.44 10.74
CA PRO A 235 -29.29 10.08 10.55
C PRO A 235 -28.87 9.45 9.21
N ASN A 236 -28.56 10.28 8.20
CA ASN A 236 -28.16 9.84 6.87
C ASN A 236 -26.64 9.94 6.63
N ARG A 237 -25.86 10.32 7.64
CA ARG A 237 -24.40 10.51 7.53
C ARG A 237 -23.68 9.81 8.67
N ILE A 238 -22.77 8.90 8.32
CA ILE A 238 -21.87 8.24 9.26
C ILE A 238 -20.48 8.87 9.11
N VAL A 239 -19.79 9.13 10.21
CA VAL A 239 -18.37 9.50 10.22
C VAL A 239 -17.62 8.45 11.03
N LEU A 240 -16.77 7.69 10.36
CA LEU A 240 -15.86 6.72 10.96
C LEU A 240 -14.53 7.40 11.25
N LYS A 241 -13.97 7.19 12.43
CA LYS A 241 -12.63 7.64 12.82
C LYS A 241 -11.82 6.46 13.33
N GLY A 242 -10.54 6.39 12.99
CA GLY A 242 -9.65 5.32 13.47
C GLY A 242 -8.18 5.59 13.16
N ALA A 243 -7.29 4.91 13.88
CA ALA A 243 -5.85 5.01 13.64
C ALA A 243 -5.39 4.15 12.44
N ASP A 244 -6.00 2.98 12.24
CA ASP A 244 -5.65 2.10 11.12
C ASP A 244 -6.55 2.37 9.89
N LYS A 245 -5.92 2.77 8.78
CA LYS A 245 -6.58 3.05 7.51
C LYS A 245 -7.14 1.80 6.85
N GLU A 246 -6.46 0.65 6.99
CA GLU A 246 -6.89 -0.60 6.37
C GLU A 246 -8.20 -1.08 6.98
N GLN A 247 -8.24 -1.17 8.31
CA GLN A 247 -9.41 -1.58 9.06
C GLN A 247 -10.60 -0.62 8.86
N LEU A 248 -10.33 0.69 8.84
CA LEU A 248 -11.34 1.73 8.58
C LEU A 248 -11.98 1.59 7.20
N GLY A 249 -11.15 1.40 6.16
CA GLY A 249 -11.62 1.18 4.79
C GLY A 249 -12.36 -0.14 4.60
N LEU A 250 -11.90 -1.21 5.26
CA LEU A 250 -12.58 -2.51 5.26
C LEU A 250 -13.98 -2.40 5.87
N PHE A 251 -14.11 -1.72 7.01
CA PHE A 251 -15.40 -1.53 7.66
C PHE A 251 -16.34 -0.64 6.84
N ALA A 252 -15.83 0.45 6.25
CA ALA A 252 -16.60 1.30 5.33
C ALA A 252 -17.11 0.50 4.11
N SER A 253 -16.25 -0.35 3.53
CA SER A 253 -16.62 -1.25 2.43
C SER A 253 -17.69 -2.25 2.85
N GLN A 254 -17.60 -2.81 4.07
CA GLN A 254 -18.61 -3.70 4.64
C GLN A 254 -19.98 -3.01 4.76
N ILE A 255 -20.03 -1.79 5.26
CA ILE A 255 -21.27 -1.00 5.33
C ILE A 255 -21.84 -0.76 3.92
N ARG A 256 -20.99 -0.33 2.98
CA ARG A 256 -21.38 -0.08 1.57
C ARG A 256 -21.89 -1.33 0.86
N SER A 257 -21.38 -2.51 1.22
CA SER A 257 -21.75 -3.77 0.55
C SER A 257 -23.24 -4.10 0.62
N TRP A 258 -23.94 -3.65 1.68
CA TRP A 258 -25.39 -3.86 1.84
C TRP A 258 -26.22 -3.14 0.79
N ARG A 259 -25.88 -1.88 0.45
CA ARG A 259 -26.57 -1.11 -0.60
C ARG A 259 -25.57 -0.25 -1.35
N LYS A 260 -24.99 -0.82 -2.41
CA LYS A 260 -24.15 -0.08 -3.35
C LYS A 260 -24.98 1.00 -4.09
N PRO A 261 -24.38 2.14 -4.47
CA PRO A 261 -25.05 3.16 -5.27
C PRO A 261 -25.60 2.61 -6.59
N GLU A 262 -26.89 2.85 -6.85
CA GLU A 262 -27.55 2.43 -8.10
C GLU A 262 -27.40 3.48 -9.21
N PRO A 263 -27.31 3.07 -10.49
CA PRO A 263 -27.06 3.99 -11.60
C PRO A 263 -28.29 4.78 -12.07
N TYR A 264 -29.50 4.55 -11.54
CA TYR A 264 -30.71 5.24 -12.03
C TYR A 264 -31.11 6.43 -11.16
N LYS A 265 -31.29 6.21 -9.84
CA LYS A 265 -31.66 7.27 -8.89
C LYS A 265 -30.55 7.61 -7.90
N GLY A 266 -29.37 7.01 -8.05
CA GLY A 266 -28.24 7.23 -7.13
C GLY A 266 -28.52 6.80 -5.69
N LYS A 267 -29.53 5.96 -5.44
CA LYS A 267 -29.80 5.44 -4.10
C LYS A 267 -28.73 4.45 -3.69
N GLY A 268 -28.31 4.50 -2.43
CA GLY A 268 -27.28 3.64 -1.89
C GLY A 268 -26.42 4.36 -0.86
N ILE A 269 -25.30 3.75 -0.54
CA ILE A 269 -24.33 4.25 0.43
C ILE A 269 -23.08 4.67 -0.33
N PHE A 270 -22.71 5.94 -0.21
CA PHE A 270 -21.50 6.51 -0.80
C PHE A 270 -20.41 6.62 0.25
N VAL A 271 -19.15 6.41 -0.15
CA VAL A 271 -17.97 6.60 0.71
C VAL A 271 -17.25 7.87 0.27
N ASP A 272 -17.02 8.77 1.22
CA ASP A 272 -16.40 10.09 1.04
C ASP A 272 -17.03 10.92 -0.08
N GLN A 273 -16.27 11.19 -1.14
CA GLN A 273 -16.66 11.99 -2.31
C GLN A 273 -16.99 11.09 -3.51
N GLU A 274 -17.29 9.80 -3.30
CA GLU A 274 -17.70 8.88 -4.35
C GLU A 274 -18.95 9.41 -5.07
N THR A 275 -18.94 9.35 -6.40
CA THR A 275 -20.09 9.71 -7.24
C THR A 275 -20.36 8.61 -8.25
N ILE A 276 -21.62 8.48 -8.68
CA ILE A 276 -22.04 7.53 -9.70
C ILE A 276 -22.63 8.25 -10.91
N ARG A 277 -22.29 7.80 -12.11
CA ARG A 277 -22.89 8.30 -13.35
C ARG A 277 -24.33 7.81 -13.45
N LEU A 278 -25.28 8.73 -13.49
CA LEU A 278 -26.70 8.42 -13.63
C LEU A 278 -27.04 8.10 -15.09
N LYS A 279 -27.78 7.01 -15.29
CA LYS A 279 -28.40 6.66 -16.58
C LYS A 279 -29.69 7.44 -16.74
N THR A 280 -29.95 7.88 -17.96
CA THR A 280 -31.23 8.49 -18.31
C THR A 280 -32.35 7.47 -18.15
N THR A 281 -33.46 7.91 -17.56
CA THR A 281 -34.69 7.13 -17.54
C THR A 281 -35.22 7.00 -18.95
N LYS A 282 -35.76 5.83 -19.31
CA LYS A 282 -36.45 5.64 -20.58
C LYS A 282 -37.63 6.62 -20.65
N LYS A 283 -37.52 7.63 -21.50
CA LYS A 283 -38.65 8.51 -21.84
C LYS A 283 -39.68 7.64 -22.56
N LYS A 284 -40.90 7.61 -22.05
CA LYS A 284 -42.05 7.05 -22.78
C LYS A 284 -42.49 8.04 -23.84
#